data_AF-A0A2G8L775-F1
#
_entry.id   AF-A0A2G8L775-F1
#
_cell.length_a   1.000
_cell.length_b   1.000
_cell.length_c   1.000
_cell.angle_alpha   90.00
_cell.angle_beta   90.00
_cell.angle_gamma   90.00
#
_symmetry.space_group_name_H-M   'P 1'
#
loop_
_entity.id
_entity.type
_entity.pdbx_description
1 polymer ?
#
loop_
_entity_poly.entity_id
_entity_poly.type
_entity_poly.pdbx_seq_one_letter_code
_entity_poly.pdbx_strand_id
1 'polypeptide(L)'
;MVVMLLSMLEGNVMNGTIGKQMVDMLVESAPNVEMILKFFDMFLKLKDLASSEAFKEYDQNQDGVISQKEFQAAMTAQKMYTQ
;
A
#
# COMPACT_ATOMS: atom_id res chain seq x y z
N MET A 1 6.42 -16.87 5.08
CA MET A 1 7.13 -16.84 3.79
C MET A 1 8.19 -15.75 3.75
N VAL A 2 7.88 -14.47 3.93
CA VAL A 2 8.88 -13.37 3.85
C VAL A 2 10.01 -13.50 4.90
N VAL A 3 9.68 -13.95 6.11
CA VAL A 3 10.67 -14.16 7.20
C VAL A 3 11.74 -15.18 6.80
N MET A 4 11.39 -16.24 6.06
CA MET A 4 12.34 -17.24 5.59
C MET A 4 13.33 -16.65 4.58
N LEU A 5 12.86 -15.81 3.64
CA LEU A 5 13.73 -15.12 2.69
C LEU A 5 14.67 -14.14 3.41
N LEU A 6 14.18 -13.44 4.44
CA LEU A 6 15.02 -12.57 5.27
C LEU A 6 16.10 -13.37 6.03
N SER A 7 15.79 -14.55 6.55
CA SER A 7 16.78 -15.43 7.18
C SER A 7 17.85 -15.93 6.19
N MET A 8 17.52 -16.14 4.92
CA MET A 8 18.52 -16.51 3.90
C MET A 8 19.52 -15.39 3.57
N LEU A 9 19.21 -14.14 3.94
CA LEU A 9 20.10 -12.98 3.78
C LEU A 9 21.01 -12.76 4.98
N GLU A 10 20.87 -13.54 6.05
CA GLU A 10 21.72 -13.44 7.24
C GLU A 10 23.18 -13.75 6.88
N GLY A 11 24.09 -12.82 7.17
CA GLY A 11 25.51 -12.95 6.83
C GLY A 11 25.85 -12.72 5.35
N ASN A 12 24.93 -12.18 4.54
CA ASN A 12 25.22 -11.84 3.15
C ASN A 12 26.25 -10.70 3.04
N VAL A 13 27.15 -10.81 2.06
CA VAL A 13 28.16 -9.79 1.75
C VAL A 13 27.68 -8.89 0.60
N MET A 14 28.28 -7.70 0.49
CA MET A 14 28.02 -6.80 -0.64
C MET A 14 28.33 -7.53 -1.96
N ASN A 15 27.38 -7.50 -2.91
CA ASN A 15 27.42 -8.25 -4.17
C ASN A 15 27.46 -9.78 -4.04
N GLY A 16 27.01 -10.34 -2.92
CA GLY A 16 26.84 -11.78 -2.74
C GLY A 16 25.80 -12.39 -3.69
N THR A 17 25.98 -13.67 -4.03
CA THR A 17 25.12 -14.39 -4.99
C THR A 17 23.67 -14.50 -4.53
N ILE A 18 23.42 -14.66 -3.22
CA ILE A 18 22.08 -14.80 -2.65
C ILE A 18 21.26 -13.53 -2.87
N GLY A 19 21.82 -12.36 -2.58
CA GLY A 19 21.15 -11.08 -2.81
C GLY A 19 20.79 -10.87 -4.28
N LYS A 20 21.69 -11.23 -5.19
CA LYS A 20 21.43 -11.17 -6.64
C LYS A 20 20.28 -12.09 -7.06
N GLN A 21 20.29 -13.34 -6.59
CA GLN A 21 19.23 -14.30 -6.92
C GLN A 21 17.85 -13.86 -6.40
N MET A 22 17.79 -13.22 -5.23
CA MET A 22 16.54 -12.67 -4.72
C MET A 22 16.02 -11.52 -5.57
N VAL A 23 16.90 -10.63 -6.03
CA VAL A 23 16.52 -9.56 -6.96
C VAL A 23 16.00 -10.15 -8.28
N ASP A 24 16.70 -11.14 -8.84
CA ASP A 24 16.28 -11.80 -10.08
C ASP A 24 14.89 -12.44 -9.93
N MET A 25 14.62 -13.15 -8.81
CA MET A 25 13.29 -13.70 -8.53
C MET A 25 12.19 -12.63 -8.41
N LEU A 26 12.49 -11.47 -7.81
CA LEU A 26 11.54 -10.37 -7.72
C LEU A 26 11.24 -9.75 -9.10
N VAL A 27 12.26 -9.63 -9.96
CA VAL A 27 12.12 -9.13 -11.34
C VAL A 27 11.29 -10.10 -12.17
N GLU A 28 11.54 -11.41 -12.06
CA GLU A 28 10.75 -12.44 -12.74
C GLU A 28 9.28 -12.43 -12.34
N SER A 29 8.99 -12.14 -11.06
CA SER A 29 7.63 -12.08 -10.51
C SER A 29 7.06 -10.65 -10.42
N ALA A 30 7.65 -9.67 -11.13
CA ALA A 30 7.31 -8.26 -11.00
C ALA A 30 5.80 -7.95 -11.07
N PRO A 31 4.98 -8.53 -12.00
CA PRO A 31 3.55 -8.24 -12.04
C PRO A 31 2.80 -8.62 -10.76
N ASN A 32 3.18 -9.74 -10.14
CA ASN A 32 2.57 -10.21 -8.90
C ASN A 32 3.00 -9.35 -7.71
N VAL A 33 4.28 -8.98 -7.67
CA VAL A 33 4.83 -8.10 -6.63
C VAL A 33 4.18 -6.72 -6.70
N GLU A 34 4.01 -6.15 -7.89
CA GLU A 34 3.30 -4.89 -8.10
C GLU A 34 1.86 -4.94 -7.58
N MET A 35 1.13 -6.03 -7.81
CA MET A 35 -0.23 -6.19 -7.32
C MET A 35 -0.30 -6.19 -5.79
N ILE A 36 0.63 -6.91 -5.14
CA ILE A 36 0.73 -6.96 -3.68
C ILE A 36 1.08 -5.57 -3.12
N LEU A 37 2.05 -4.89 -3.72
CA LEU A 37 2.46 -3.54 -3.29
C LEU A 37 1.33 -2.53 -3.46
N LYS A 38 0.61 -2.57 -4.58
CA LYS A 38 -0.59 -1.74 -4.79
C LYS A 38 -1.63 -2.02 -3.71
N PHE A 39 -1.92 -3.29 -3.41
CA PHE A 39 -2.87 -3.64 -2.37
C PHE A 39 -2.52 -3.01 -1.02
N PHE A 40 -1.27 -3.11 -0.56
CA PHE A 40 -0.85 -2.47 0.68
C PHE A 40 -0.89 -0.94 0.61
N ASP A 41 -0.44 -0.34 -0.49
CA ASP A 41 -0.48 1.10 -0.71
C ASP A 41 -1.92 1.65 -0.62
N MET A 42 -2.91 0.93 -1.17
CA MET A 42 -4.32 1.29 -1.05
C MET A 42 -4.74 1.44 0.42
N PHE A 43 -4.38 0.51 1.31
CA PHE A 43 -4.78 0.57 2.72
C PHE A 43 -3.96 1.56 3.55
N LEU A 44 -2.68 1.74 3.23
CA LEU A 44 -1.84 2.72 3.92
C LEU A 44 -2.36 4.14 3.66
N LYS A 45 -2.78 4.44 2.44
CA LYS A 45 -3.41 5.72 2.06
C LYS A 45 -4.77 5.95 2.71
N LEU A 46 -5.56 4.89 2.92
CA LEU A 46 -6.85 5.00 3.62
C LEU A 46 -6.71 5.47 5.08
N LYS A 47 -5.57 5.21 5.72
CA LYS A 47 -5.32 5.65 7.11
C LYS A 47 -5.45 7.17 7.25
N ASP A 48 -5.01 7.92 6.25
CA ASP A 48 -5.03 9.39 6.28
C ASP A 48 -6.46 9.93 6.11
N LEU A 49 -7.29 9.22 5.35
CA LEU A 49 -8.72 9.52 5.17
C LEU A 49 -9.56 9.24 6.42
N ALA A 50 -9.19 8.23 7.21
CA ALA A 50 -9.88 7.87 8.45
C ALA A 50 -9.42 8.69 9.67
N SER A 51 -8.54 9.68 9.48
CA SER A 51 -8.19 10.63 10.54
C SER A 51 -9.39 11.50 10.91
N SER A 52 -9.52 11.86 12.20
CA SER A 52 -10.71 12.58 12.70
C SER A 52 -10.91 13.96 12.06
N GLU A 53 -9.86 14.58 11.55
CA GLU A 53 -9.93 15.89 10.90
C GLU A 53 -10.49 15.75 9.49
N ALA A 54 -9.92 14.84 8.69
CA ALA A 54 -10.41 14.53 7.35
C ALA A 54 -11.84 13.95 7.38
N PHE A 55 -12.17 13.12 8.39
CA PHE A 55 -13.52 12.57 8.55
C PHE A 55 -14.59 13.67 8.67
N LYS A 56 -14.31 14.73 9.46
CA LYS A 56 -15.23 15.87 9.63
C LYS A 56 -15.38 16.71 8.36
N GLU A 57 -14.36 16.73 7.51
CA GLU A 57 -14.43 17.41 6.21
C GLU A 57 -15.25 16.62 5.18
N TYR A 58 -15.28 15.29 5.29
CA TYR A 58 -16.01 14.42 4.35
C TYR A 58 -17.45 14.14 4.76
N ASP A 59 -17.76 14.13 6.05
CA ASP A 59 -19.10 14.04 6.61
C ASP A 59 -19.84 15.38 6.42
N GLN A 60 -20.40 15.60 5.23
CA GLN A 60 -21.01 16.89 4.87
C GLN A 60 -22.34 17.11 5.60
N ASN A 61 -23.05 16.01 5.90
CA ASN A 61 -24.33 16.03 6.61
C ASN A 61 -24.17 15.96 8.13
N GLN A 62 -22.95 15.78 8.64
CA GLN A 62 -22.61 15.72 10.07
C GLN A 62 -23.38 14.64 10.84
N ASP A 63 -23.68 13.53 10.17
CA ASP A 63 -24.42 12.42 10.77
C ASP A 63 -23.51 11.39 11.48
N GLY A 64 -22.19 11.60 11.39
CA GLY A 64 -21.17 10.72 11.98
C GLY A 64 -20.87 9.49 11.14
N VAL A 65 -21.35 9.41 9.89
CA VAL A 65 -21.16 8.27 8.98
C VAL A 65 -20.81 8.77 7.57
N ILE A 66 -19.63 8.41 7.07
CA ILE A 66 -19.28 8.68 5.67
C ILE A 66 -20.07 7.74 4.76
N SER A 67 -20.98 8.29 3.95
CA SER A 67 -21.70 7.54 2.92
C SER A 67 -20.80 7.14 1.75
N GLN A 68 -21.22 6.17 0.94
CA GLN A 68 -20.47 5.75 -0.26
C GLN A 68 -20.20 6.93 -1.21
N LYS A 69 -21.14 7.88 -1.32
CA LYS A 69 -21.02 9.05 -2.20
C LYS A 69 -19.96 10.03 -1.68
N GLU A 70 -19.94 10.29 -0.38
CA GLU A 70 -18.94 11.16 0.26
C GLU A 70 -17.55 10.52 0.20
N PHE A 71 -17.47 9.22 0.44
CA PHE A 71 -16.23 8.47 0.29
C PHE A 71 -15.68 8.57 -1.15
N GLN A 72 -16.51 8.34 -2.16
CA GLN A 72 -16.08 8.44 -3.56
C GLN A 72 -15.64 9.87 -3.94
N ALA A 73 -16.32 10.90 -3.42
CA ALA A 73 -15.94 12.28 -3.63
C ALA A 73 -14.59 12.61 -2.97
N ALA A 74 -14.39 12.20 -1.72
CA ALA A 74 -13.13 12.40 -0.98
C ALA A 74 -11.94 11.72 -1.68
N MET A 75 -12.13 10.48 -2.14
CA MET A 75 -11.11 9.70 -2.85
C MET A 75 -10.70 10.34 -4.17
N THR A 76 -11.67 10.93 -4.89
CA THR A 76 -11.43 11.66 -6.14
C THR A 76 -10.71 13.00 -5.89
N ALA A 77 -11.13 13.73 -4.85
CA ALA A 77 -10.56 15.02 -4.49
C ALA A 77 -9.09 14.92 -4.08
N GLN A 78 -8.72 13.89 -3.32
CA GLN A 78 -7.33 13.67 -2.89
C GLN A 78 -6.42 13.12 -4.02
N LYS A 79 -6.96 12.78 -5.20
CA LYS A 79 -6.22 12.13 -6.31
C LYS A 79 -5.45 10.87 -5.88
N MET A 80 -5.93 10.19 -4.84
CA MET A 80 -5.25 9.07 -4.20
C MET A 80 -5.25 7.80 -5.06
N TYR A 81 -6.20 7.70 -5.99
CA TYR A 81 -6.40 6.56 -6.87
C TYR A 81 -6.60 7.04 -8.32
N THR A 82 -5.99 6.33 -9.27
CA THR A 82 -6.28 6.49 -10.69
C THR A 82 -7.65 5.87 -10.99
N GLN A 83 -8.48 6.54 -11.81
CA GLN A 83 -9.69 5.91 -12.37
C GLN A 83 -9.33 4.71 -13.25
#